data_AF-A0A067TFZ2-F1
#
_entry.id   AF-A0A067TFZ2-F1
#
_cell.length_a   1.000
_cell.length_b   1.000
_cell.length_c   1.000
_cell.angle_alpha   90.00
_cell.angle_beta   90.00
_cell.angle_gamma   90.00
#
_symmetry.space_group_name_H-M   'P 1'
#
loop_
_entity.id
_entity.type
_entity.pdbx_description
1 polymer ?
#
loop_
_entity_poly.entity_id
_entity_poly.type
_entity_poly.pdbx_seq_one_letter_code
_entity_poly.pdbx_strand_id
1 'polypeptide(L)'
;MSCPVPFRVTTNASLGTQLNETLWEAFTLGVDQSTLNNPLFLFSLYCAAGSAQQCFGICPNADLGGVGVRTSFWISSILQALLVAVSPEDSTQGAWTAAILTASITIPAFIQKKHQALSLYHATLILNFATFSSVVSLAVAPMCTVWRDGPSEEDEFHTLYPALEVDIYGEESPPVQSSPDLTNLPKRKVHRQRLILSLALLMQVSLQWTWAIMLFTDTEYYQAACAPDTILLLFGKAFYTRRINHDLFIIWPMWLLFNLATTLIWGILLVHSSSPSVHPILSRQPSRIDLPVTWRDKLPVDKGRIMVLLANLTAFLIAVLFLVSSEVQVVRNCVLGGEDTDWSFGQIAALLVALAPAWSIFAALERRHKQKQGRDSSTHYDTESNSRLDHGSTSLFTQPDETRTPLEELFDRSQEMVSISEEPICSYNLGIPPFHQHIAQNGEPTRR
;
A
#
# COMPACT_ATOMS: atom_id res chain seq x y z
N MET A 1 24.41 -3.48 -14.75
CA MET A 1 25.19 -2.89 -15.86
C MET A 1 26.01 -1.76 -15.26
N SER A 2 27.34 -1.84 -15.34
CA SER A 2 28.21 -0.76 -14.89
C SER A 2 28.15 0.39 -15.89
N CYS A 3 27.99 1.62 -15.40
CA CYS A 3 28.10 2.83 -16.20
C CYS A 3 29.37 2.79 -17.05
N PRO A 4 29.28 2.80 -18.39
CA PRO A 4 30.44 2.62 -19.26
C PRO A 4 31.30 3.88 -19.36
N VAL A 5 31.01 4.93 -18.58
CA VAL A 5 31.79 6.16 -18.56
C VAL A 5 32.84 6.03 -17.45
N PRO A 6 34.07 5.57 -17.75
CA PRO A 6 35.15 5.71 -16.80
C PRO A 6 35.30 7.20 -16.52
N PHE A 7 35.31 7.58 -15.24
CA PHE A 7 35.84 8.87 -14.84
C PHE A 7 37.25 8.95 -15.43
N ARG A 8 37.43 9.74 -16.50
CA ARG A 8 38.75 9.99 -17.11
C ARG A 8 39.53 10.94 -16.20
N VAL A 9 39.73 10.54 -14.95
CA VAL A 9 40.56 11.26 -13.97
C VAL A 9 42.04 11.06 -14.29
N THR A 10 42.38 10.05 -15.09
CA THR A 10 43.74 9.53 -15.18
C THR A 10 44.65 10.18 -16.22
N THR A 11 44.20 11.13 -17.05
CA THR A 11 45.12 11.77 -18.03
C THR A 11 45.14 13.29 -17.99
N ASN A 12 44.23 13.95 -17.26
CA ASN A 12 44.22 15.41 -17.18
C ASN A 12 44.69 15.83 -15.79
N ALA A 13 46.01 16.01 -15.64
CA ALA A 13 46.63 16.41 -14.37
C ALA A 13 45.98 17.67 -13.76
N SER A 14 45.39 18.54 -14.60
CA SER A 14 44.69 19.76 -14.19
C SER A 14 43.42 19.51 -13.38
N LEU A 15 42.67 18.43 -13.63
CA LEU A 15 41.43 18.15 -12.91
C LEU A 15 41.75 17.64 -11.50
N GLY A 16 42.78 16.79 -11.37
CA GLY A 16 43.27 16.33 -10.08
C GLY A 16 43.77 17.49 -9.21
N THR A 17 44.50 18.45 -9.78
CA THR A 17 44.94 19.64 -9.04
C THR A 17 43.78 20.55 -8.66
N GLN A 18 42.82 20.79 -9.55
CA GLN A 18 41.65 21.64 -9.24
C GLN A 18 40.76 21.01 -8.15
N LEU A 19 40.53 19.71 -8.20
CA LEU A 19 39.80 18.97 -7.16
C LEU A 19 40.55 18.98 -5.84
N ASN A 20 41.87 18.80 -5.87
CA ASN A 20 42.69 18.82 -4.66
C ASN A 20 42.69 20.22 -4.02
N GLU A 21 42.80 21.30 -4.81
CA GLU A 21 42.74 22.68 -4.31
C GLU A 21 41.37 22.99 -3.71
N THR A 22 40.28 22.68 -4.42
CA THR A 22 38.91 22.93 -3.89
C THR A 22 38.58 22.09 -2.67
N LEU A 23 39.01 20.82 -2.62
CA LEU A 23 38.84 19.97 -1.44
C LEU A 23 39.71 20.41 -0.26
N TRP A 24 40.95 20.83 -0.51
CA TRP A 24 41.85 21.33 0.54
C TRP A 24 41.26 22.56 1.19
N GLU A 25 40.78 23.51 0.38
CA GLU A 25 40.15 24.73 0.88
C GLU A 25 38.86 24.44 1.65
N ALA A 26 38.06 23.46 1.21
CA ALA A 26 36.77 23.17 1.82
C ALA A 26 36.83 22.29 3.08
N PHE A 27 37.76 21.30 3.14
CA PHE A 27 37.69 20.24 4.15
C PHE A 27 38.99 19.99 4.93
N THR A 28 40.11 20.64 4.60
CA THR A 28 41.43 20.36 5.21
C THR A 28 41.82 18.87 5.24
N LEU A 29 41.27 18.08 4.31
CA LEU A 29 41.50 16.64 4.24
C LEU A 29 42.74 16.39 3.38
N GLY A 30 43.78 15.81 3.98
CA GLY A 30 44.86 15.17 3.21
C GLY A 30 44.31 13.94 2.52
N VAL A 31 43.97 14.05 1.23
CA VAL A 31 43.46 12.93 0.45
C VAL A 31 44.63 12.21 -0.22
N ASP A 32 44.94 11.00 0.23
CA ASP A 32 45.94 10.14 -0.40
C ASP A 32 45.53 9.77 -1.83
N GLN A 33 46.52 9.52 -2.69
CA GLN A 33 46.30 9.17 -4.10
C GLN A 33 45.51 7.86 -4.27
N SER A 34 45.58 6.93 -3.30
CA SER A 34 44.75 5.73 -3.26
C SER A 34 43.26 6.05 -3.11
N THR A 35 42.91 7.06 -2.30
CA THR A 35 41.54 7.52 -2.08
C THR A 35 41.00 8.24 -3.32
N LEU A 36 41.82 9.05 -3.99
CA LEU A 36 41.47 9.67 -5.29
C LEU A 36 41.25 8.63 -6.39
N ASN A 37 41.90 7.46 -6.31
CA ASN A 37 41.70 6.36 -7.24
C ASN A 37 40.47 5.51 -6.90
N ASN A 38 39.80 5.73 -5.77
CA ASN A 38 38.59 5.01 -5.41
C ASN A 38 37.37 5.62 -6.13
N PRO A 39 36.70 4.88 -7.03
CA PRO A 39 35.58 5.40 -7.81
C PRO A 39 34.40 5.82 -6.92
N LEU A 40 34.17 5.14 -5.79
CA LEU A 40 33.09 5.50 -4.86
C LEU A 40 33.32 6.88 -4.25
N PHE A 41 34.56 7.19 -3.85
CA PHE A 41 34.91 8.50 -3.30
C PHE A 41 34.69 9.61 -4.34
N LEU A 42 35.13 9.38 -5.59
CA LEU A 42 34.91 10.33 -6.68
C LEU A 42 33.43 10.53 -7.01
N PHE A 43 32.61 9.47 -6.95
CA PHE A 43 31.16 9.58 -7.14
C PHE A 43 30.51 10.40 -6.03
N SER A 44 30.85 10.15 -4.76
CA SER A 44 30.35 10.93 -3.63
C SER A 44 30.75 12.40 -3.74
N LEU A 45 31.99 12.67 -4.14
CA LEU A 45 32.49 14.01 -4.35
C LEU A 45 31.79 14.72 -5.52
N TYR A 46 31.58 14.02 -6.63
CA TYR A 46 30.80 14.51 -7.76
C TYR A 46 29.38 14.88 -7.36
N CYS A 47 28.75 14.04 -6.54
CA CYS A 47 27.40 14.28 -6.03
C CYS A 47 27.32 15.38 -4.98
N ALA A 48 28.42 15.68 -4.29
CA ALA A 48 28.50 16.85 -3.41
C ALA A 48 28.72 18.15 -4.21
N ALA A 49 29.45 18.08 -5.32
CA ALA A 49 29.75 19.21 -6.21
C ALA A 49 28.56 19.50 -7.14
N GLY A 50 27.49 20.11 -6.62
CA GLY A 50 26.24 20.40 -7.35
C GLY A 50 26.35 21.27 -8.63
N SER A 51 27.56 21.67 -9.05
CA SER A 51 27.84 22.55 -10.19
C SER A 51 28.58 21.87 -11.35
N ALA A 52 28.64 20.53 -11.40
CA ALA A 52 29.35 19.84 -12.46
C ALA A 52 28.79 20.18 -13.86
N GLN A 53 29.67 20.63 -14.77
CA GLN A 53 29.31 20.99 -16.14
C GLN A 53 29.11 19.77 -17.05
N GLN A 54 29.72 18.64 -16.70
CA GLN A 54 29.66 17.39 -17.45
C GLN A 54 28.91 16.32 -16.65
N CYS A 55 28.06 15.55 -17.33
CA CYS A 55 27.40 14.41 -16.70
C CYS A 55 28.33 13.19 -16.67
N PHE A 56 28.57 12.65 -15.48
CA PHE A 56 29.23 11.36 -15.31
C PHE A 56 28.26 10.24 -14.90
N GLY A 57 27.09 10.61 -14.38
CA GLY A 57 26.00 9.71 -14.01
C GLY A 57 25.02 10.40 -13.06
N ILE A 58 23.87 9.79 -12.86
CA ILE A 58 22.85 10.27 -11.93
C ILE A 58 23.29 9.93 -10.51
N CYS A 59 23.22 10.89 -9.60
CA CYS A 59 23.59 10.66 -8.21
C CYS A 59 22.59 9.74 -7.52
N PRO A 60 23.06 8.73 -6.76
CA PRO A 60 22.21 7.73 -6.15
C PRO A 60 21.28 8.35 -5.10
N ASN A 61 20.07 7.82 -5.00
CA ASN A 61 19.11 8.17 -3.95
C ASN A 61 18.44 6.92 -3.40
N ALA A 62 19.19 6.22 -2.55
CA ALA A 62 18.80 4.95 -1.94
C ALA A 62 17.45 5.00 -1.21
N ASP A 63 17.03 6.15 -0.70
CA ASP A 63 15.78 6.32 0.05
C ASP A 63 14.54 6.51 -0.85
N LEU A 64 14.73 6.81 -2.15
CA LEU A 64 13.63 7.04 -3.10
C LEU A 64 13.60 6.03 -4.25
N GLY A 65 14.77 5.66 -4.79
CA GLY A 65 14.93 4.74 -5.92
C GLY A 65 15.55 3.39 -5.55
N GLY A 66 16.01 3.24 -4.31
CA GLY A 66 16.73 2.05 -3.87
C GLY A 66 15.93 0.76 -3.93
N VAL A 67 16.64 -0.37 -4.05
CA VAL A 67 16.05 -1.70 -4.29
C VAL A 67 15.01 -2.08 -3.24
N GLY A 68 15.22 -1.76 -1.96
CA GLY A 68 14.25 -2.06 -0.90
C GLY A 68 12.95 -1.25 -1.03
N VAL A 69 13.04 0.02 -1.44
CA VAL A 69 11.84 0.83 -1.69
C VAL A 69 11.06 0.25 -2.87
N ARG A 70 11.72 -0.05 -3.99
CA ARG A 70 11.06 -0.62 -5.18
C ARG A 70 10.38 -1.94 -4.87
N THR A 71 11.12 -2.88 -4.25
CA THR A 71 10.58 -4.19 -3.85
C THR A 71 9.44 -4.08 -2.85
N SER A 72 9.45 -3.10 -1.95
CA SER A 72 8.36 -2.86 -1.01
C SER A 72 7.04 -2.52 -1.72
N PHE A 73 7.06 -1.69 -2.78
CA PHE A 73 5.87 -1.40 -3.59
C PHE A 73 5.36 -2.66 -4.30
N TRP A 74 6.27 -3.43 -4.92
CA TRP A 74 5.89 -4.66 -5.63
C TRP A 74 5.26 -5.70 -4.70
N ILE A 75 5.89 -5.96 -3.56
CA ILE A 75 5.40 -6.91 -2.55
C ILE A 75 4.10 -6.41 -1.94
N SER A 76 4.03 -5.13 -1.54
CA SER A 76 2.82 -4.55 -0.95
C SER A 76 1.61 -4.69 -1.88
N SER A 77 1.77 -4.45 -3.19
CA SER A 77 0.69 -4.60 -4.16
C SER A 77 0.23 -6.04 -4.35
N ILE A 78 1.17 -7.00 -4.39
CA ILE A 78 0.83 -8.43 -4.47
C ILE A 78 0.09 -8.88 -3.21
N LEU A 79 0.60 -8.51 -2.04
CA LEU A 79 -0.03 -8.86 -0.77
C LEU A 79 -1.40 -8.20 -0.60
N GLN A 80 -1.59 -6.96 -1.08
CA GLN A 80 -2.90 -6.31 -1.06
C GLN A 80 -3.92 -7.05 -1.92
N ALA A 81 -3.53 -7.49 -3.12
CA ALA A 81 -4.40 -8.30 -3.98
C ALA A 81 -4.73 -9.66 -3.34
N LEU A 82 -3.75 -10.33 -2.74
CA LEU A 82 -3.94 -11.60 -2.02
C LEU A 82 -4.82 -11.43 -0.78
N LEU A 83 -4.62 -10.35 -0.01
CA LEU A 83 -5.40 -10.05 1.18
C LEU A 83 -6.87 -9.91 0.83
N VAL A 84 -7.21 -9.23 -0.26
CA VAL A 84 -8.61 -9.11 -0.68
C VAL A 84 -9.18 -10.42 -1.20
N ALA A 85 -8.37 -11.27 -1.82
CA ALA A 85 -8.82 -12.61 -2.22
C ALA A 85 -9.07 -13.55 -1.02
N VAL A 86 -8.27 -13.44 0.05
CA VAL A 86 -8.33 -14.32 1.23
C VAL A 86 -9.24 -13.76 2.32
N SER A 87 -9.17 -12.47 2.62
CA SER A 87 -9.91 -11.79 3.68
C SER A 87 -10.28 -10.37 3.27
N PRO A 88 -11.37 -10.18 2.51
CA PRO A 88 -11.81 -8.84 2.13
C PRO A 88 -12.28 -7.98 3.33
N GLU A 89 -12.54 -8.58 4.49
CA GLU A 89 -12.84 -7.88 5.74
C GLU A 89 -11.60 -7.16 6.31
N ASP A 90 -10.42 -7.76 6.18
CA ASP A 90 -9.16 -7.21 6.68
C ASP A 90 -8.48 -6.27 5.66
N SER A 91 -9.08 -6.10 4.47
CA SER A 91 -8.56 -5.30 3.35
C SER A 91 -8.25 -3.82 3.69
N THR A 92 -8.94 -3.26 4.69
CA THR A 92 -8.74 -1.87 5.14
C THR A 92 -7.30 -1.60 5.59
N GLN A 93 -6.66 -2.59 6.23
CA GLN A 93 -5.26 -2.51 6.63
C GLN A 93 -4.33 -2.43 5.42
N GLY A 94 -4.59 -3.23 4.38
CA GLY A 94 -3.79 -3.21 3.14
C GLY A 94 -3.84 -1.86 2.43
N ALA A 95 -5.01 -1.22 2.38
CA ALA A 95 -5.14 0.11 1.79
C ALA A 95 -4.40 1.20 2.60
N TRP A 96 -4.44 1.12 3.94
CA TRP A 96 -3.70 2.04 4.80
C TRP A 96 -2.18 1.88 4.63
N THR A 97 -1.69 0.64 4.55
CA THR A 97 -0.28 0.34 4.24
C THR A 97 0.14 0.97 2.91
N ALA A 98 -0.66 0.81 1.85
CA ALA A 98 -0.38 1.40 0.54
C ALA A 98 -0.36 2.94 0.58
N ALA A 99 -1.25 3.56 1.35
CA ALA A 99 -1.28 5.01 1.55
C ALA A 99 -0.04 5.52 2.30
N ILE A 100 0.36 4.84 3.40
CA ILE A 100 1.60 5.14 4.14
C ILE A 100 2.81 5.02 3.22
N LEU A 101 2.90 3.94 2.45
CA LEU A 101 4.04 3.71 1.57
C LEU A 101 4.13 4.82 0.50
N THR A 102 3.01 5.21 -0.09
CA THR A 102 2.94 6.33 -1.05
C THR A 102 3.36 7.65 -0.40
N ALA A 103 2.89 7.93 0.82
CA ALA A 103 3.29 9.13 1.56
C ALA A 103 4.79 9.13 1.90
N SER A 104 5.33 7.95 2.25
CA SER A 104 6.73 7.79 2.63
C SER A 104 7.72 8.10 1.51
N ILE A 105 7.32 7.92 0.25
CA ILE A 105 8.15 8.34 -0.90
C ILE A 105 7.84 9.76 -1.36
N THR A 106 6.58 10.18 -1.30
CA THR A 106 6.14 11.46 -1.90
C THR A 106 6.56 12.66 -1.05
N ILE A 107 6.50 12.54 0.28
CA ILE A 107 6.86 13.64 1.18
C ILE A 107 8.37 13.93 1.13
N PRO A 108 9.29 12.94 1.24
CA PRO A 108 10.71 13.20 1.06
C PRO A 108 11.05 13.69 -0.35
N ALA A 109 10.36 13.20 -1.40
CA ALA A 109 10.53 13.72 -2.75
C ALA A 109 10.22 15.22 -2.83
N PHE A 110 9.13 15.66 -2.20
CA PHE A 110 8.74 17.07 -2.13
C PHE A 110 9.83 17.92 -1.44
N ILE A 111 10.31 17.45 -0.29
CA ILE A 111 11.37 18.12 0.47
C ILE A 111 12.65 18.21 -0.37
N GLN A 112 13.10 17.10 -0.97
CA GLN A 112 14.31 17.07 -1.79
C GLN A 112 14.19 17.90 -3.06
N LYS A 113 13.00 17.94 -3.69
CA LYS A 113 12.74 18.81 -4.85
C LYS A 113 12.85 20.28 -4.46
N LYS A 114 12.28 20.68 -3.32
CA LYS A 114 12.41 22.06 -2.78
C LYS A 114 13.86 22.44 -2.49
N HIS A 115 14.68 21.48 -2.06
CA HIS A 115 16.12 21.68 -1.85
C HIS A 115 16.96 21.54 -3.12
N GLN A 116 16.33 21.43 -4.30
CA GLN A 116 16.99 21.17 -5.57
C GLN A 116 17.99 20.00 -5.49
N ALA A 117 17.67 18.96 -4.73
CA ALA A 117 18.48 17.74 -4.57
C ALA A 117 17.89 16.55 -5.34
N LEU A 118 16.69 16.70 -5.89
CA LEU A 118 16.00 15.63 -6.61
C LEU A 118 16.27 15.69 -8.12
N SER A 119 16.85 14.63 -8.67
CA SER A 119 17.02 14.48 -10.13
C SER A 119 15.69 14.17 -10.83
N LEU A 120 15.59 14.48 -12.12
CA LEU A 120 14.42 14.14 -12.95
C LEU A 120 14.13 12.63 -13.01
N TYR A 121 15.18 11.79 -12.98
CA TYR A 121 15.05 10.33 -12.95
C TYR A 121 14.29 9.85 -11.70
N HIS A 122 14.76 10.23 -10.52
CA HIS A 122 14.08 9.90 -9.26
C HIS A 122 12.65 10.46 -9.22
N ALA A 123 12.46 11.69 -9.71
CA ALA A 123 11.16 12.33 -9.72
C ALA A 123 10.11 11.56 -10.53
N THR A 124 10.49 11.05 -11.71
CA THR A 124 9.62 10.23 -12.56
C THR A 124 9.38 8.84 -12.00
N LEU A 125 10.38 8.21 -11.36
CA LEU A 125 10.20 6.93 -10.68
C LEU A 125 9.17 7.03 -9.54
N ILE A 126 9.26 8.08 -8.73
CA ILE A 126 8.32 8.31 -7.61
C ILE A 126 6.90 8.51 -8.13
N LEU A 127 6.73 9.23 -9.24
CA LEU A 127 5.42 9.35 -9.89
C LEU A 127 4.90 7.99 -10.34
N ASN A 128 5.74 7.15 -10.98
CA ASN A 128 5.34 5.82 -11.41
C ASN A 128 4.94 4.93 -10.23
N PHE A 129 5.68 4.95 -9.11
CA PHE A 129 5.34 4.18 -7.91
C PHE A 129 4.06 4.68 -7.26
N ALA A 130 3.86 5.99 -7.14
CA ALA A 130 2.64 6.58 -6.60
C ALA A 130 1.41 6.24 -7.45
N THR A 131 1.52 6.33 -8.78
CA THR A 131 0.43 5.95 -9.70
C THR A 131 0.17 4.46 -9.66
N PHE A 132 1.22 3.63 -9.73
CA PHE A 132 1.11 2.17 -9.61
C PHE A 132 0.37 1.76 -8.33
N SER A 133 0.81 2.28 -7.18
CA SER A 133 0.19 2.01 -5.88
C SER A 133 -1.28 2.45 -5.86
N SER A 134 -1.58 3.64 -6.41
CA SER A 134 -2.95 4.19 -6.46
C SER A 134 -3.88 3.34 -7.31
N VAL A 135 -3.41 2.89 -8.48
CA VAL A 135 -4.18 2.02 -9.39
C VAL A 135 -4.49 0.68 -8.72
N VAL A 136 -3.51 0.05 -8.07
CA VAL A 136 -3.74 -1.22 -7.37
C VAL A 136 -4.74 -1.05 -6.23
N SER A 137 -4.56 -0.04 -5.37
CA SER A 137 -5.50 0.26 -4.28
C SER A 137 -6.93 0.51 -4.77
N LEU A 138 -7.10 1.31 -5.83
CA LEU A 138 -8.42 1.63 -6.38
C LEU A 138 -9.08 0.46 -7.09
N ALA A 139 -8.31 -0.39 -7.78
CA ALA A 139 -8.84 -1.58 -8.44
C ALA A 139 -9.34 -2.63 -7.45
N VAL A 140 -8.63 -2.74 -6.32
CA VAL A 140 -8.95 -3.69 -5.24
C VAL A 140 -10.08 -3.21 -4.34
N ALA A 141 -10.24 -1.89 -4.17
CA ALA A 141 -11.22 -1.31 -3.24
C ALA A 141 -12.68 -1.77 -3.44
N PRO A 142 -13.23 -1.89 -4.67
CA PRO A 142 -14.59 -2.41 -4.90
C PRO A 142 -14.85 -3.83 -4.34
N MET A 143 -13.79 -4.61 -4.13
CA MET A 143 -13.90 -5.98 -3.63
C MET A 143 -13.97 -6.05 -2.09
N CYS A 144 -13.68 -4.94 -1.40
CA CYS A 144 -13.73 -4.88 0.06
C CYS A 144 -15.20 -5.00 0.54
N THR A 145 -15.45 -5.85 1.55
CA THR A 145 -16.79 -6.03 2.11
C THR A 145 -17.35 -4.73 2.68
N VAL A 146 -16.49 -3.81 3.08
CA VAL A 146 -16.89 -2.54 3.65
C VAL A 146 -17.79 -1.72 2.72
N TRP A 147 -17.65 -1.84 1.39
CA TRP A 147 -18.50 -1.13 0.42
C TRP A 147 -19.82 -1.84 0.12
N ARG A 148 -19.98 -3.06 0.63
CA ARG A 148 -21.22 -3.81 0.51
C ARG A 148 -22.08 -3.44 1.71
N ASP A 149 -23.23 -2.84 1.44
CA ASP A 149 -24.33 -2.88 2.39
C ASP A 149 -24.82 -4.32 2.39
N GLY A 150 -24.33 -5.11 3.34
CA GLY A 150 -24.95 -6.41 3.62
C GLY A 150 -26.38 -6.18 4.08
N PRO A 151 -27.34 -7.06 3.71
CA PRO A 151 -28.59 -7.11 4.45
C PRO A 151 -28.20 -7.25 5.92
N SER A 152 -28.75 -6.41 6.79
CA SER A 152 -28.43 -6.56 8.20
C SER A 152 -28.85 -7.98 8.60
N GLU A 153 -28.04 -8.70 9.38
CA GLU A 153 -28.46 -10.03 9.89
C GLU A 153 -29.83 -9.95 10.61
N GLU A 154 -30.20 -8.75 11.06
CA GLU A 154 -31.54 -8.41 11.58
C GLU A 154 -32.65 -8.62 10.52
N ASP A 155 -32.42 -8.27 9.26
CA ASP A 155 -33.38 -8.47 8.16
C ASP A 155 -33.53 -9.95 7.78
N GLU A 156 -32.43 -10.72 7.84
CA GLU A 156 -32.47 -12.16 7.57
C GLU A 156 -33.15 -12.91 8.72
N PHE A 157 -32.93 -12.49 9.98
CA PHE A 157 -33.62 -13.06 11.13
C PHE A 157 -35.13 -12.78 11.10
N HIS A 158 -35.53 -11.57 10.68
CA HIS A 158 -36.95 -11.22 10.51
C HIS A 158 -37.63 -11.88 9.31
N THR A 159 -36.89 -12.27 8.27
CA THR A 159 -37.44 -12.99 7.12
C THR A 159 -37.46 -14.50 7.30
N LEU A 160 -36.53 -15.08 8.07
CA LEU A 160 -36.52 -16.53 8.35
C LEU A 160 -37.52 -16.93 9.44
N TYR A 161 -37.81 -16.03 10.38
CA TYR A 161 -38.87 -16.16 11.37
C TYR A 161 -39.90 -15.06 11.15
N PRO A 162 -40.73 -15.13 10.08
CA PRO A 162 -41.92 -14.29 10.02
C PRO A 162 -42.68 -14.63 11.29
N ALA A 163 -42.80 -13.66 12.20
CA ALA A 163 -43.33 -13.81 13.54
C ALA A 163 -44.42 -14.89 13.56
N LEU A 164 -44.06 -16.10 14.00
CA LEU A 164 -45.03 -17.04 14.50
C LEU A 164 -45.39 -16.43 15.85
N GLU A 165 -46.24 -15.40 15.80
CA GLU A 165 -46.93 -14.82 16.94
C GLU A 165 -47.86 -15.92 17.43
N VAL A 166 -47.28 -16.89 18.14
CA VAL A 166 -48.05 -17.88 18.88
C VAL A 166 -48.58 -17.10 20.07
N ASP A 167 -49.79 -16.56 19.91
CA ASP A 167 -50.64 -16.14 21.02
C ASP A 167 -50.92 -17.37 21.90
N ILE A 168 -49.96 -17.73 22.75
CA ILE A 168 -50.20 -18.66 23.85
C ILE A 168 -50.99 -17.87 24.89
N TYR A 169 -52.31 -17.99 24.80
CA TYR A 169 -53.24 -17.47 25.79
C TYR A 169 -52.85 -17.98 27.19
N GLY A 170 -52.46 -17.05 28.06
CA GLY A 170 -52.69 -17.16 29.50
C GLY A 170 -51.49 -17.60 30.34
N GLU A 171 -50.47 -16.76 30.46
CA GLU A 171 -49.71 -16.69 31.71
C GLU A 171 -49.14 -15.28 31.90
N GLU A 172 -49.61 -14.57 32.93
CA GLU A 172 -49.16 -13.23 33.33
C GLU A 172 -47.71 -13.30 33.83
N SER A 173 -46.75 -13.40 32.92
CA SER A 173 -45.34 -13.25 33.27
C SER A 173 -45.04 -11.77 33.53
N PRO A 174 -44.31 -11.44 34.62
CA PRO A 174 -43.95 -10.07 34.95
C PRO A 174 -43.14 -9.44 33.78
N PRO A 175 -43.26 -8.12 33.56
CA PRO A 175 -42.63 -7.44 32.43
C PRO A 175 -41.11 -7.63 32.49
N VAL A 176 -40.61 -8.56 31.67
CA VAL A 176 -39.17 -8.71 31.44
C VAL A 176 -38.72 -7.40 30.80
N GLN A 177 -37.97 -6.61 31.56
CA GLN A 177 -37.30 -5.40 31.07
C GLN A 177 -36.38 -5.78 29.92
N SER A 178 -36.91 -5.68 28.70
CA SER A 178 -36.18 -5.80 27.45
C SER A 178 -35.07 -4.77 27.47
N SER A 179 -33.83 -5.21 27.74
CA SER A 179 -32.65 -4.37 27.84
C SER A 179 -32.39 -3.71 26.48
N PRO A 180 -32.68 -2.42 26.29
CA PRO A 180 -32.83 -1.85 24.94
C PRO A 180 -31.50 -1.47 24.24
N ASP A 181 -30.34 -1.90 24.75
CA ASP A 181 -29.07 -1.23 24.40
C ASP A 181 -27.98 -2.07 23.71
N LEU A 182 -28.17 -3.37 23.44
CA LEU A 182 -27.08 -4.19 22.84
C LEU A 182 -27.04 -4.25 21.30
N THR A 183 -28.07 -3.82 20.57
CA THR A 183 -28.12 -3.98 19.10
C THR A 183 -27.43 -2.87 18.31
N ASN A 184 -26.97 -1.79 18.95
CA ASN A 184 -26.38 -0.63 18.26
C ASN A 184 -24.85 -0.69 18.07
N LEU A 185 -24.16 -1.64 18.68
CA LEU A 185 -22.69 -1.76 18.61
C LEU A 185 -22.09 -2.13 17.23
N PRO A 186 -22.72 -2.94 16.36
CA PRO A 186 -22.10 -3.36 15.09
C PRO A 186 -22.11 -2.25 14.02
N LYS A 187 -23.14 -1.41 13.97
CA LYS A 187 -23.31 -0.37 12.93
C LYS A 187 -22.20 0.69 12.97
N ARG A 188 -21.71 1.05 14.16
CA ARG A 188 -20.63 2.05 14.34
C ARG A 188 -19.28 1.57 13.81
N LYS A 189 -18.98 0.26 13.90
CA LYS A 189 -17.69 -0.31 13.46
C LYS A 189 -17.53 -0.24 11.94
N VAL A 190 -18.58 -0.61 11.19
CA VAL A 190 -18.58 -0.59 9.72
C VAL A 190 -18.38 0.84 9.20
N HIS A 191 -19.08 1.81 9.77
CA HIS A 191 -18.94 3.22 9.36
C HIS A 191 -17.51 3.74 9.56
N ARG A 192 -16.88 3.42 10.70
CA ARG A 192 -15.49 3.80 10.98
C ARG A 192 -14.53 3.19 9.95
N GLN A 193 -14.71 1.93 9.59
CA GLN A 193 -13.89 1.27 8.57
C GLN A 193 -14.04 1.89 7.18
N ARG A 194 -15.27 2.26 6.77
CA ARG A 194 -15.52 2.97 5.50
C ARG A 194 -14.80 4.31 5.48
N LEU A 195 -14.88 5.06 6.57
CA LEU A 195 -14.24 6.36 6.70
C LEU A 195 -12.71 6.23 6.61
N ILE A 196 -12.11 5.28 7.34
CA ILE A 196 -10.66 5.05 7.32
C ILE A 196 -10.20 4.65 5.91
N LEU A 197 -10.89 3.73 5.25
CA LEU A 197 -10.54 3.31 3.89
C LEU A 197 -10.67 4.46 2.88
N SER A 198 -11.75 5.24 2.96
CA SER A 198 -11.95 6.40 2.09
C SER A 198 -10.87 7.45 2.29
N LEU A 199 -10.49 7.71 3.54
CA LEU A 199 -9.41 8.64 3.89
C LEU A 199 -8.06 8.15 3.35
N ALA A 200 -7.77 6.85 3.47
CA ALA A 200 -6.55 6.24 2.93
C ALA A 200 -6.44 6.44 1.42
N LEU A 201 -7.50 6.10 0.69
CA LEU A 201 -7.55 6.24 -0.77
C LEU A 201 -7.48 7.71 -1.21
N LEU A 202 -8.20 8.60 -0.53
CA LEU A 202 -8.17 10.03 -0.81
C LEU A 202 -6.78 10.62 -0.57
N MET A 203 -6.14 10.28 0.55
CA MET A 203 -4.78 10.71 0.87
C MET A 203 -3.79 10.22 -0.20
N GLN A 204 -3.89 8.95 -0.60
CA GLN A 204 -3.02 8.35 -1.59
C GLN A 204 -3.15 9.04 -2.96
N VAL A 205 -4.38 9.22 -3.46
CA VAL A 205 -4.63 9.88 -4.75
C VAL A 205 -4.25 11.35 -4.70
N SER A 206 -4.58 12.07 -3.62
CA SER A 206 -4.24 13.48 -3.50
C SER A 206 -2.73 13.72 -3.47
N LEU A 207 -1.96 12.91 -2.74
CA LEU A 207 -0.49 12.98 -2.75
C LEU A 207 0.09 12.72 -4.14
N GLN A 208 -0.42 11.69 -4.85
CA GLN A 208 -0.02 11.40 -6.23
C GLN A 208 -0.31 12.59 -7.16
N TRP A 209 -1.46 13.24 -7.02
CA TRP A 209 -1.86 14.38 -7.83
C TRP A 209 -1.03 15.62 -7.51
N THR A 210 -0.82 15.92 -6.24
CA THR A 210 0.07 17.01 -5.80
C THR A 210 1.47 16.82 -6.36
N TRP A 211 1.99 15.59 -6.34
CA TRP A 211 3.29 15.29 -6.94
C TRP A 211 3.31 15.53 -8.45
N ALA A 212 2.30 15.03 -9.18
CA ALA A 212 2.19 15.24 -10.62
C ALA A 212 2.09 16.74 -10.99
N ILE A 213 1.32 17.52 -10.23
CA ILE A 213 1.19 18.97 -10.42
C ILE A 213 2.52 19.66 -10.14
N MET A 214 3.22 19.28 -9.07
CA MET A 214 4.54 19.84 -8.75
C MET A 214 5.54 19.61 -9.89
N LEU A 215 5.57 18.42 -10.47
CA LEU A 215 6.42 18.10 -11.63
C LEU A 215 6.04 18.88 -12.90
N PHE A 216 4.78 19.33 -13.00
CA PHE A 216 4.32 20.18 -14.08
C PHE A 216 4.73 21.64 -13.87
N THR A 217 4.63 22.14 -12.63
CA THR A 217 4.86 23.56 -12.31
C THR A 217 6.33 23.92 -12.12
N ASP A 218 7.16 22.97 -11.68
CA ASP A 218 8.57 23.21 -11.36
C ASP A 218 9.49 22.48 -12.34
N THR A 219 10.06 23.26 -13.26
CA THR A 219 10.95 22.78 -14.33
C THR A 219 12.39 22.57 -13.87
N GLU A 220 12.79 23.02 -12.67
CA GLU A 220 14.18 22.99 -12.21
C GLU A 220 14.49 21.70 -11.46
N TYR A 221 15.39 20.87 -12.00
CA TYR A 221 15.80 19.61 -11.37
C TYR A 221 17.28 19.64 -11.00
N TYR A 222 17.64 18.87 -9.97
CA TYR A 222 19.04 18.67 -9.61
C TYR A 222 19.82 18.00 -10.75
N GLN A 223 21.14 18.27 -10.80
CA GLN A 223 22.04 17.80 -11.85
C GLN A 223 21.61 18.23 -13.27
N ALA A 224 21.51 19.53 -13.50
CA ALA A 224 21.18 20.10 -14.81
C ALA A 224 22.06 19.53 -15.95
N ALA A 225 23.33 19.19 -15.67
CA ALA A 225 24.23 18.57 -16.64
C ALA A 225 23.83 17.14 -17.06
N CYS A 226 23.22 16.35 -16.17
CA CYS A 226 22.77 14.99 -16.45
C CYS A 226 21.34 14.91 -16.97
N ALA A 227 20.55 15.97 -16.77
CA ALA A 227 19.17 16.01 -17.22
C ALA A 227 19.01 15.66 -18.71
N PRO A 228 19.81 16.20 -19.67
CA PRO A 228 19.60 15.95 -21.11
C PRO A 228 19.77 14.49 -21.53
N ASP A 229 20.70 13.76 -20.90
CA ASP A 229 21.05 12.38 -21.26
C ASP A 229 20.25 11.34 -20.45
N THR A 230 19.46 11.80 -19.47
CA THR A 230 18.55 10.94 -18.72
C THR A 230 17.52 10.31 -19.65
N ILE A 231 17.29 9.00 -19.51
CA ILE A 231 16.33 8.23 -20.27
C ILE A 231 15.06 8.09 -19.45
N LEU A 232 13.95 8.63 -19.94
CA LEU A 232 12.64 8.49 -19.33
C LEU A 232 11.82 7.46 -20.11
N LEU A 233 11.18 6.53 -19.40
CA LEU A 233 10.29 5.54 -20.04
C LEU A 233 8.84 6.01 -19.91
N LEU A 234 8.34 6.65 -20.96
CA LEU A 234 6.99 7.21 -21.01
C LEU A 234 6.15 6.36 -21.98
N PHE A 235 4.97 5.92 -21.56
CA PHE A 235 4.11 5.03 -22.35
C PHE A 235 4.82 3.75 -22.84
N GLY A 236 5.75 3.21 -22.03
CA GLY A 236 6.55 2.04 -22.39
C GLY A 236 7.64 2.30 -23.45
N LYS A 237 7.84 3.55 -23.90
CA LYS A 237 8.86 3.93 -24.87
C LYS A 237 9.92 4.81 -24.22
N ALA A 238 11.19 4.56 -24.56
CA ALA A 238 12.32 5.31 -24.04
C ALA A 238 12.51 6.62 -24.79
N PHE A 239 12.64 7.71 -24.04
CA PHE A 239 12.88 9.05 -24.54
C PHE A 239 14.05 9.67 -23.80
N TYR A 240 14.95 10.32 -24.53
CA TYR A 240 15.97 11.18 -23.92
C TYR A 240 15.33 12.51 -23.54
N THR A 241 15.59 13.00 -22.33
CA THR A 241 15.08 14.29 -21.86
C THR A 241 15.45 15.43 -22.81
N ARG A 242 16.66 15.43 -23.40
CA ARG A 242 17.07 16.42 -24.41
C ARG A 242 16.05 16.53 -25.54
N ARG A 243 15.60 15.39 -26.06
CA ARG A 243 14.63 15.31 -27.15
C ARG A 243 13.24 15.73 -26.70
N ILE A 244 12.84 15.39 -25.46
CA ILE A 244 11.58 15.86 -24.89
C ILE A 244 11.60 17.39 -24.78
N ASN A 245 12.66 17.97 -24.22
CA ASN A 245 12.71 19.42 -23.97
C ASN A 245 12.76 20.25 -25.27
N HIS A 246 13.40 19.76 -26.33
CA HIS A 246 13.55 20.50 -27.58
C HIS A 246 12.48 20.18 -28.64
N ASP A 247 12.19 18.89 -28.88
CA ASP A 247 11.39 18.47 -30.04
C ASP A 247 9.98 17.99 -29.67
N LEU A 248 9.82 17.46 -28.45
CA LEU A 248 8.67 16.66 -28.06
C LEU A 248 8.11 17.06 -26.68
N PHE A 249 8.09 18.36 -26.37
CA PHE A 249 7.70 18.84 -25.04
C PHE A 249 6.30 18.37 -24.64
N ILE A 250 5.38 18.24 -25.61
CA ILE A 250 4.01 17.75 -25.40
C ILE A 250 3.92 16.34 -24.79
N ILE A 251 4.94 15.50 -24.96
CA ILE A 251 4.94 14.14 -24.38
C ILE A 251 4.93 14.20 -22.84
N TRP A 252 5.61 15.18 -22.25
CA TRP A 252 5.68 15.35 -20.81
C TRP A 252 4.30 15.63 -20.15
N PRO A 253 3.55 16.69 -20.53
CA PRO A 253 2.22 16.90 -19.98
C PRO A 253 1.24 15.79 -20.34
N MET A 254 1.36 15.17 -21.52
CA MET A 254 0.52 14.02 -21.86
C MET A 254 0.76 12.83 -20.92
N TRP A 255 2.01 12.58 -20.52
CA TRP A 255 2.33 11.56 -19.54
C TRP A 255 1.75 11.89 -18.16
N LEU A 256 1.88 13.13 -17.69
CA LEU A 256 1.30 13.56 -16.41
C LEU A 256 -0.23 13.44 -16.44
N LEU A 257 -0.86 13.90 -17.51
CA LEU A 257 -2.31 13.76 -17.73
C LEU A 257 -2.73 12.30 -17.79
N PHE A 258 -1.93 11.42 -18.39
CA PHE A 258 -2.19 9.98 -18.41
C PHE A 258 -2.20 9.39 -16.98
N ASN A 259 -1.23 9.77 -16.13
CA ASN A 259 -1.19 9.33 -14.73
C ASN A 259 -2.45 9.79 -13.95
N LEU A 260 -2.81 11.08 -14.07
CA LEU A 260 -3.98 11.66 -13.42
C LEU A 260 -5.29 11.05 -13.94
N ALA A 261 -5.42 10.89 -15.26
CA ALA A 261 -6.60 10.30 -15.88
C ALA A 261 -6.77 8.83 -15.47
N THR A 262 -5.67 8.09 -15.36
CA THR A 262 -5.71 6.68 -14.93
C THR A 262 -6.28 6.56 -13.51
N THR A 263 -5.81 7.37 -12.55
CA THR A 263 -6.34 7.34 -11.18
C THR A 263 -7.76 7.90 -11.09
N LEU A 264 -8.10 8.90 -11.91
CA LEU A 264 -9.47 9.43 -12.01
C LEU A 264 -10.46 8.38 -12.53
N ILE A 265 -10.14 7.68 -13.62
CA ILE A 265 -10.99 6.64 -14.20
C ILE A 265 -11.27 5.54 -13.17
N TRP A 266 -10.24 5.09 -12.46
CA TRP A 266 -10.41 4.09 -11.40
C TRP A 266 -11.21 4.60 -10.20
N GLY A 267 -11.04 5.88 -9.82
CA GLY A 267 -11.87 6.52 -8.80
C GLY A 267 -13.35 6.57 -9.20
N ILE A 268 -13.66 6.92 -10.46
CA ILE A 268 -15.04 6.92 -10.98
C ILE A 268 -15.61 5.49 -10.99
N LEU A 269 -14.83 4.51 -11.45
CA LEU A 269 -15.25 3.11 -11.46
C LEU A 269 -15.50 2.58 -10.04
N LEU A 270 -14.70 3.01 -9.06
CA LEU A 270 -14.93 2.71 -7.64
C LEU A 270 -16.29 3.26 -7.19
N VAL A 271 -16.57 4.53 -7.44
CA VAL A 271 -17.85 5.16 -7.07
C VAL A 271 -19.02 4.44 -7.75
N HIS A 272 -18.92 4.13 -9.05
CA HIS A 272 -19.97 3.42 -9.77
C HIS A 272 -20.17 1.99 -9.22
N SER A 273 -19.07 1.28 -8.93
CA SER A 273 -19.13 -0.07 -8.36
C SER A 273 -19.66 -0.11 -6.93
N SER A 274 -19.61 1.00 -6.21
CA SER A 274 -20.16 1.09 -4.85
C SER A 274 -21.70 1.14 -4.82
N SER A 275 -22.36 1.35 -5.97
CA SER A 275 -23.82 1.43 -6.03
C SER A 275 -24.51 0.09 -5.68
N PRO A 276 -25.52 0.08 -4.79
CA PRO A 276 -26.27 -1.13 -4.40
C PRO A 276 -26.91 -1.87 -5.58
N SER A 277 -27.20 -1.18 -6.67
CA SER A 277 -27.76 -1.77 -7.89
C SER A 277 -26.84 -2.77 -8.61
N VAL A 278 -25.53 -2.71 -8.37
CA VAL A 278 -24.51 -3.55 -9.06
C VAL A 278 -24.10 -4.76 -8.20
N HIS A 279 -24.49 -4.81 -6.93
CA HIS A 279 -24.00 -5.77 -5.93
C HIS A 279 -24.64 -7.17 -5.85
N PRO A 280 -25.80 -7.54 -6.44
CA PRO A 280 -26.37 -8.88 -6.24
C PRO A 280 -25.51 -10.01 -6.84
N ILE A 281 -24.52 -9.65 -7.67
CA ILE A 281 -23.79 -10.59 -8.51
C ILE A 281 -22.49 -11.10 -7.83
N LEU A 282 -21.98 -10.44 -6.79
CA LEU A 282 -20.74 -10.87 -6.09
C LEU A 282 -20.99 -11.45 -4.68
N SER A 283 -22.17 -11.25 -4.10
CA SER A 283 -22.52 -11.73 -2.76
C SER A 283 -22.95 -13.19 -2.70
N ARG A 284 -23.18 -13.85 -3.84
CA ARG A 284 -23.51 -15.28 -3.85
C ARG A 284 -22.24 -16.04 -3.45
N GLN A 285 -22.12 -16.24 -2.13
CA GLN A 285 -21.19 -17.18 -1.53
C GLN A 285 -21.24 -18.44 -2.40
N PRO A 286 -20.11 -18.93 -2.93
CA PRO A 286 -20.11 -20.11 -3.75
C PRO A 286 -20.74 -21.21 -2.89
N SER A 287 -22.01 -21.52 -3.16
CA SER A 287 -22.70 -22.61 -2.51
C SER A 287 -21.79 -23.81 -2.70
N ARG A 288 -21.48 -24.50 -1.59
CA ARG A 288 -20.67 -25.72 -1.58
C ARG A 288 -21.22 -26.67 -2.64
N ILE A 289 -20.62 -26.64 -3.81
CA ILE A 289 -20.93 -27.54 -4.91
C ILE A 289 -19.60 -28.23 -5.21
N ASP A 290 -19.40 -29.35 -4.51
CA ASP A 290 -18.29 -30.29 -4.67
C ASP A 290 -18.43 -31.11 -5.97
N LEU A 291 -18.83 -30.49 -7.08
CA LEU A 291 -18.84 -31.12 -8.39
C LEU A 291 -17.61 -30.70 -9.20
N PRO A 292 -16.98 -31.62 -9.97
CA PRO A 292 -15.91 -31.32 -10.92
C PRO A 292 -16.49 -30.53 -12.10
N VAL A 293 -16.80 -29.26 -11.86
CA VAL A 293 -17.34 -28.34 -12.86
C VAL A 293 -16.24 -27.99 -13.85
N THR A 294 -16.46 -28.38 -15.11
CA THR A 294 -15.68 -28.00 -16.28
C THR A 294 -15.52 -26.48 -16.34
N TRP A 295 -14.29 -25.99 -16.55
CA TRP A 295 -13.95 -24.55 -16.53
C TRP A 295 -14.83 -23.67 -17.44
N ARG A 296 -15.44 -24.24 -18.48
CA ARG A 296 -16.36 -23.55 -19.40
C ARG A 296 -17.66 -23.10 -18.73
N ASP A 297 -18.18 -23.86 -17.77
CA ASP A 297 -19.44 -23.53 -17.07
C ASP A 297 -19.22 -22.48 -15.96
N LYS A 298 -17.94 -22.16 -15.65
CA LYS A 298 -17.56 -21.13 -14.68
C LYS A 298 -17.41 -19.73 -15.30
N LEU A 299 -17.55 -19.58 -16.62
CA LEU A 299 -17.52 -18.25 -17.24
C LEU A 299 -18.77 -17.47 -16.83
N PRO A 300 -18.62 -16.33 -16.13
CA PRO A 300 -19.76 -15.57 -15.66
C PRO A 300 -20.49 -14.97 -16.86
N VAL A 301 -21.74 -15.41 -17.10
CA VAL A 301 -22.60 -14.86 -18.16
C VAL A 301 -23.11 -13.46 -17.80
N ASP A 302 -23.02 -13.08 -16.52
CA ASP A 302 -23.46 -11.78 -16.03
C ASP A 302 -22.57 -10.64 -16.51
N LYS A 303 -23.16 -9.69 -17.25
CA LYS A 303 -22.49 -8.50 -17.78
C LYS A 303 -21.71 -7.72 -16.71
N GLY A 304 -22.24 -7.63 -15.49
CA GLY A 304 -21.59 -6.94 -14.37
C GLY A 304 -20.29 -7.62 -13.92
N ARG A 305 -20.27 -8.95 -13.79
CA ARG A 305 -19.05 -9.71 -13.45
C ARG A 305 -17.99 -9.59 -14.52
N ILE A 306 -18.39 -9.65 -15.80
CA ILE A 306 -17.47 -9.45 -16.93
C ILE A 306 -16.85 -8.04 -16.87
N MET A 307 -17.66 -7.02 -16.57
CA MET A 307 -17.15 -5.65 -16.45
C MET A 307 -16.14 -5.50 -15.31
N VAL A 308 -16.42 -6.06 -14.12
CA VAL A 308 -15.48 -6.05 -12.98
C VAL A 308 -14.20 -6.85 -13.29
N LEU A 309 -14.32 -7.99 -13.96
CA LEU A 309 -13.16 -8.78 -14.38
C LEU A 309 -12.30 -8.02 -15.40
N LEU A 310 -12.93 -7.45 -16.43
CA LEU A 310 -12.26 -6.67 -17.46
C LEU A 310 -11.59 -5.43 -16.85
N ALA A 311 -12.26 -4.79 -15.90
CA ALA A 311 -11.71 -3.68 -15.14
C ALA A 311 -10.44 -4.09 -14.38
N ASN A 312 -10.50 -5.13 -13.57
CA ASN A 312 -9.33 -5.63 -12.82
C ASN A 312 -8.20 -6.10 -13.74
N LEU A 313 -8.52 -6.75 -14.86
CA LEU A 313 -7.54 -7.16 -15.87
C LEU A 313 -6.84 -5.92 -16.46
N THR A 314 -7.59 -4.87 -16.78
CA THR A 314 -7.04 -3.62 -17.29
C THR A 314 -6.15 -2.94 -16.25
N ALA A 315 -6.59 -2.87 -14.99
CA ALA A 315 -5.78 -2.35 -13.90
C ALA A 315 -4.48 -3.14 -13.72
N PHE A 316 -4.54 -4.47 -13.78
CA PHE A 316 -3.36 -5.35 -13.73
C PHE A 316 -2.38 -5.06 -14.88
N LEU A 317 -2.86 -4.95 -16.12
CA LEU A 317 -2.01 -4.63 -17.27
C LEU A 317 -1.34 -3.25 -17.13
N ILE A 318 -2.08 -2.25 -16.64
CA ILE A 318 -1.53 -0.91 -16.35
C ILE A 318 -0.49 -0.99 -15.23
N ALA A 319 -0.76 -1.74 -14.17
CA ALA A 319 0.17 -1.93 -13.06
C ALA A 319 1.48 -2.61 -13.53
N VAL A 320 1.38 -3.65 -14.35
CA VAL A 320 2.53 -4.31 -14.99
C VAL A 320 3.29 -3.34 -15.89
N LEU A 321 2.59 -2.48 -16.65
CA LEU A 321 3.23 -1.45 -17.47
C LEU A 321 4.07 -0.50 -16.61
N PHE A 322 3.56 0.01 -15.48
CA PHE A 322 4.32 0.87 -14.58
C PHE A 322 5.50 0.14 -13.94
N LEU A 323 5.30 -1.10 -13.49
CA LEU A 323 6.37 -1.92 -12.91
C LEU A 323 7.51 -2.14 -13.89
N VAL A 324 7.20 -2.69 -15.07
CA VAL A 324 8.20 -2.92 -16.12
C VAL A 324 8.83 -1.60 -16.54
N SER A 325 8.06 -0.51 -16.59
CA SER A 325 8.60 0.79 -16.99
C SER A 325 9.61 1.34 -15.99
N SER A 326 9.32 1.26 -14.69
CA SER A 326 10.25 1.68 -13.65
C SER A 326 11.52 0.83 -13.65
N GLU A 327 11.41 -0.50 -13.78
CA GLU A 327 12.58 -1.39 -13.80
C GLU A 327 13.45 -1.19 -15.04
N VAL A 328 12.84 -1.04 -16.22
CA VAL A 328 13.59 -0.72 -17.45
C VAL A 328 14.26 0.66 -17.34
N GLN A 329 13.59 1.64 -16.73
CA GLN A 329 14.16 2.96 -16.50
C GLN A 329 15.39 2.89 -15.56
N VAL A 330 15.33 2.09 -14.49
CA VAL A 330 16.47 1.86 -13.59
C VAL A 330 17.63 1.21 -14.34
N VAL A 331 17.39 0.14 -15.10
CA VAL A 331 18.45 -0.59 -15.81
C VAL A 331 19.11 0.25 -16.91
N ARG A 332 18.35 1.14 -17.56
CA ARG A 332 18.86 1.94 -18.69
C ARG A 332 19.58 3.22 -18.28
N ASN A 333 19.27 3.79 -17.12
CA ASN A 333 19.97 4.98 -16.65
C ASN A 333 21.25 4.59 -15.94
N CYS A 334 22.28 5.41 -16.14
CA CYS A 334 23.53 5.28 -15.41
C CYS A 334 23.37 5.99 -14.06
N VAL A 335 22.98 5.25 -13.03
CA VAL A 335 23.01 5.71 -11.64
C VAL A 335 24.38 5.36 -11.05
N LEU A 336 25.05 6.35 -10.47
CA LEU A 336 26.33 6.15 -9.80
C LEU A 336 26.16 5.23 -8.59
N GLY A 337 27.17 4.42 -8.28
CA GLY A 337 27.05 3.25 -7.40
C GLY A 337 26.44 3.51 -6.01
N GLY A 338 25.91 2.44 -5.41
CA GLY A 338 25.34 2.45 -4.05
C GLY A 338 23.81 2.31 -4.01
N GLU A 339 23.07 2.80 -5.01
CA GLU A 339 21.59 2.79 -4.96
C GLU A 339 20.99 1.38 -4.94
N ASP A 340 21.57 0.46 -5.71
CA ASP A 340 21.08 -0.92 -5.85
C ASP A 340 21.83 -1.93 -4.98
N THR A 341 22.97 -1.54 -4.40
CA THR A 341 23.82 -2.43 -3.61
C THR A 341 23.66 -2.21 -2.11
N ASP A 342 23.37 -0.99 -1.69
CA ASP A 342 23.43 -0.60 -0.29
C ASP A 342 22.01 -0.50 0.27
N TRP A 343 21.74 -1.29 1.31
CA TRP A 343 20.47 -1.26 2.03
C TRP A 343 20.50 -0.14 3.07
N SER A 344 19.73 0.93 2.83
CA SER A 344 19.53 1.97 3.82
C SER A 344 18.51 1.54 4.89
N PHE A 345 18.52 2.19 6.05
CA PHE A 345 17.49 1.99 7.06
C PHE A 345 16.07 2.27 6.50
N GLY A 346 15.93 3.30 5.66
CA GLY A 346 14.67 3.64 5.01
C GLY A 346 14.14 2.52 4.11
N GLN A 347 15.02 1.86 3.36
CA GLN A 347 14.67 0.70 2.54
C GLN A 347 14.15 -0.48 3.36
N ILE A 348 14.82 -0.81 4.47
CA ILE A 348 14.40 -1.90 5.36
C ILE A 348 13.06 -1.56 6.01
N ALA A 349 12.89 -0.32 6.48
CA ALA A 349 11.63 0.14 7.06
C ALA A 349 10.47 0.06 6.06
N ALA A 350 10.68 0.49 4.82
CA ALA A 350 9.69 0.39 3.75
C ALA A 350 9.28 -1.07 3.49
N LEU A 351 10.25 -2.00 3.46
CA LEU A 351 9.98 -3.42 3.29
C LEU A 351 9.17 -4.01 4.47
N LEU A 352 9.50 -3.65 5.71
CA LEU A 352 8.74 -4.08 6.89
C LEU A 352 7.29 -3.57 6.86
N VAL A 353 7.08 -2.31 6.45
CA VAL A 353 5.74 -1.75 6.27
C VAL A 353 4.97 -2.51 5.19
N ALA A 354 5.61 -2.83 4.07
CA ALA A 354 5.00 -3.60 2.99
C ALA A 354 4.60 -5.03 3.39
N LEU A 355 5.20 -5.61 4.44
CA LEU A 355 4.85 -6.93 4.96
C LEU A 355 3.65 -6.93 5.91
N ALA A 356 3.16 -5.77 6.36
CA ALA A 356 2.02 -5.69 7.27
C ALA A 356 0.77 -6.49 6.80
N PRO A 357 0.38 -6.49 5.51
CA PRO A 357 -0.76 -7.28 5.03
C PRO A 357 -0.52 -8.79 5.09
N ALA A 358 0.73 -9.26 5.09
CA ALA A 358 1.05 -10.68 5.15
C ALA A 358 0.56 -11.32 6.47
N TRP A 359 0.63 -10.58 7.58
CA TRP A 359 0.12 -11.04 8.86
C TRP A 359 -1.39 -11.26 8.83
N SER A 360 -2.14 -10.33 8.25
CA SER A 360 -3.60 -10.43 8.12
C SER A 360 -4.01 -11.60 7.22
N ILE A 361 -3.25 -11.86 6.15
CA ILE A 361 -3.41 -13.07 5.33
C ILE A 361 -3.20 -14.33 6.17
N PHE A 362 -2.11 -14.40 6.93
CA PHE A 362 -1.80 -15.56 7.76
C PHE A 362 -2.89 -15.83 8.81
N ALA A 363 -3.31 -14.80 9.55
CA ALA A 363 -4.39 -14.91 10.53
C ALA A 363 -5.73 -15.33 9.91
N ALA A 364 -6.04 -14.86 8.70
CA ALA A 364 -7.24 -15.29 7.98
C ALA A 364 -7.15 -16.76 7.53
N LEU A 365 -5.99 -17.21 7.07
CA LEU A 365 -5.77 -18.62 6.71
C LEU A 365 -5.86 -19.54 7.93
N GLU A 366 -5.30 -19.13 9.07
CA GLU A 366 -5.40 -19.89 10.33
C GLU A 366 -6.84 -20.02 10.81
N ARG A 367 -7.62 -18.92 10.79
CA ARG A 367 -9.06 -18.95 11.12
C ARG A 367 -9.83 -19.92 10.23
N ARG A 368 -9.55 -19.93 8.92
CA ARG A 368 -10.14 -20.89 7.97
C ARG A 368 -9.74 -22.33 8.27
N HIS A 369 -8.50 -22.57 8.70
CA HIS A 369 -8.04 -23.91 9.07
C HIS A 369 -8.77 -24.43 10.31
N LYS A 370 -8.88 -23.63 11.38
CA LYS A 370 -9.60 -23.99 12.61
C LYS A 370 -11.08 -24.29 12.36
N GLN A 371 -11.74 -23.50 11.50
CA GLN A 371 -13.14 -23.74 11.11
C GLN A 371 -13.33 -25.06 10.37
N LYS A 372 -12.39 -25.46 9.50
CA LYS A 372 -12.44 -26.77 8.83
C LYS A 372 -12.27 -27.92 9.83
N GLN A 373 -11.30 -27.81 10.73
CA GLN A 373 -11.03 -28.84 11.73
C GLN A 373 -12.22 -29.04 12.69
N GLY A 374 -12.92 -27.97 13.08
CA GLY A 374 -14.13 -28.06 13.89
C GLY A 374 -15.27 -28.79 13.18
N ARG A 375 -15.46 -28.55 11.87
CA ARG A 375 -16.51 -29.19 11.07
C ARG A 375 -16.27 -30.70 10.88
N ASP A 376 -15.03 -31.08 10.62
CA ASP A 376 -14.67 -32.49 10.46
C ASP A 376 -14.84 -33.25 11.78
N SER A 377 -14.53 -32.60 12.91
CA SER A 377 -14.75 -33.16 14.25
C SER A 377 -16.25 -33.34 14.56
N SER A 378 -17.11 -32.36 14.26
CA SER A 378 -18.56 -32.49 14.45
C SER A 378 -19.18 -33.61 13.62
N THR A 379 -18.71 -33.81 12.38
CA THR A 379 -19.24 -34.87 11.49
C THR A 379 -18.97 -36.27 12.04
N HIS A 380 -17.87 -36.47 12.77
CA HIS A 380 -17.56 -37.75 13.40
C HIS A 380 -18.49 -38.06 14.58
N TYR A 381 -18.84 -37.06 15.40
CA TYR A 381 -19.76 -37.25 16.53
C TYR A 381 -21.19 -37.58 16.07
N ASP A 382 -21.67 -36.98 14.98
CA ASP A 382 -23.01 -37.27 14.44
C ASP A 382 -23.10 -38.66 13.76
N THR A 383 -21.99 -39.14 13.21
CA THR A 383 -21.94 -40.50 12.64
C THR A 383 -21.93 -41.56 13.74
N GLU A 384 -21.19 -41.31 14.84
CA GLU A 384 -21.15 -42.23 15.98
C GLU A 384 -22.49 -42.26 16.75
N SER A 385 -23.15 -41.11 16.93
CA SER A 385 -24.46 -41.04 17.62
C SER A 385 -25.57 -41.74 16.82
N ASN A 386 -25.62 -41.59 15.50
CA ASN A 386 -26.60 -42.29 14.66
C ASN A 386 -26.36 -43.80 14.61
N SER A 387 -25.10 -44.26 14.68
CA SER A 387 -24.81 -45.71 14.69
C SER A 387 -25.20 -46.43 15.99
N ARG A 388 -25.47 -45.70 17.10
CA ARG A 388 -25.98 -46.28 18.35
C ARG A 388 -27.50 -46.40 18.44
N LEU A 389 -28.26 -45.73 17.57
CA LEU A 389 -29.73 -45.71 17.63
C LEU A 389 -30.42 -46.92 16.97
N ASP A 390 -29.69 -47.78 16.25
CA ASP A 390 -30.26 -48.95 15.55
C ASP A 390 -30.13 -50.29 16.30
N HIS A 391 -29.58 -50.30 17.52
CA HIS A 391 -29.49 -51.51 18.34
C HIS A 391 -30.15 -51.34 19.72
N GLY A 392 -31.49 -51.43 19.72
CA GLY A 392 -32.20 -52.25 20.71
C GLY A 392 -32.75 -51.57 21.96
N SER A 393 -34.07 -51.70 22.08
CA SER A 393 -34.79 -52.11 23.31
C SER A 393 -34.89 -51.12 24.46
N THR A 394 -36.10 -50.58 24.60
CA THR A 394 -36.89 -50.50 25.85
C THR A 394 -36.13 -50.85 27.14
N SER A 395 -35.58 -49.85 27.82
CA SER A 395 -35.46 -49.89 29.28
C SER A 395 -35.69 -48.51 29.87
N LEU A 396 -36.85 -48.39 30.49
CA LEU A 396 -37.30 -47.31 31.34
C LEU A 396 -36.35 -47.19 32.53
N PHE A 397 -35.45 -46.21 32.53
CA PHE A 397 -34.67 -45.89 33.72
C PHE A 397 -34.55 -44.37 33.88
N THR A 398 -35.21 -43.91 34.95
CA THR A 398 -35.08 -42.60 35.58
C THR A 398 -33.63 -42.28 35.90
N GLN A 399 -33.16 -41.10 35.48
CA GLN A 399 -31.89 -40.52 35.93
C GLN A 399 -32.13 -39.12 36.51
N PRO A 400 -31.42 -38.71 37.58
CA PRO A 400 -31.74 -37.55 38.39
C PRO A 400 -31.11 -36.25 37.85
N ASP A 401 -31.82 -35.14 38.08
CA ASP A 401 -31.37 -33.77 37.87
C ASP A 401 -30.05 -33.48 38.60
N GLU A 402 -29.02 -33.13 37.85
CA GLU A 402 -27.78 -32.55 38.37
C GLU A 402 -27.76 -31.05 38.04
N THR A 403 -28.11 -30.26 39.06
CA THR A 403 -28.24 -28.81 38.99
C THR A 403 -26.86 -28.17 38.91
N ARG A 404 -26.43 -27.76 37.71
CA ARG A 404 -25.24 -26.91 37.55
C ARG A 404 -25.54 -25.48 38.00
N THR A 405 -24.70 -24.93 38.86
CA THR A 405 -24.89 -23.62 39.47
C THR A 405 -24.40 -22.49 38.53
N PRO A 406 -25.06 -21.32 38.51
CA PRO A 406 -24.82 -20.23 37.55
C PRO A 406 -23.46 -19.50 37.68
N LEU A 407 -22.56 -19.99 38.52
CA LEU A 407 -21.33 -19.28 38.91
C LEU A 407 -20.11 -19.72 38.10
N GLU A 408 -20.14 -20.90 37.49
CA GLU A 408 -19.08 -21.36 36.58
C GLU A 408 -19.15 -20.68 35.19
N GLU A 409 -20.35 -20.28 34.73
CA GLU A 409 -20.54 -19.61 33.44
C GLU A 409 -20.02 -18.16 33.43
N LEU A 410 -19.90 -17.53 34.61
CA LEU A 410 -19.38 -16.16 34.76
C LEU A 410 -17.84 -16.09 34.76
N PHE A 411 -17.16 -17.20 35.03
CA PHE A 411 -15.70 -17.24 35.09
C PHE A 411 -15.07 -17.37 33.69
N ASP A 412 -15.70 -18.14 32.79
CA ASP A 412 -15.25 -18.25 31.39
C ASP A 412 -15.44 -16.94 30.60
N ARG A 413 -16.49 -16.16 30.92
CA ARG A 413 -16.74 -14.87 30.25
C ARG A 413 -15.79 -13.74 30.69
N SER A 414 -15.10 -13.91 31.82
CA SER A 414 -14.16 -12.91 32.35
C SER A 414 -12.75 -13.02 31.76
N GLN A 415 -12.37 -14.17 31.19
CA GLN A 415 -11.07 -14.32 30.53
C GLN A 415 -11.03 -13.74 29.09
N GLU A 416 -12.18 -13.56 28.45
CA GLU A 416 -12.25 -13.02 27.08
C GLU A 416 -12.24 -11.47 27.02
N MET A 417 -12.41 -10.77 28.15
CA MET A 417 -12.40 -9.30 28.21
C MET A 417 -11.04 -8.67 28.55
N VAL A 418 -9.97 -9.45 28.76
CA VAL A 418 -8.66 -8.91 29.19
C VAL A 418 -7.68 -8.67 28.02
N SER A 419 -8.03 -8.97 26.77
CA SER A 419 -7.12 -8.77 25.62
C SER A 419 -7.26 -7.44 24.87
N ILE A 420 -7.98 -6.45 25.41
CA ILE A 420 -8.02 -5.08 24.85
C ILE A 420 -7.77 -4.09 25.99
N SER A 421 -6.53 -4.05 26.47
CA SER A 421 -6.03 -2.93 27.25
C SER A 421 -5.46 -1.90 26.28
N GLU A 422 -6.21 -0.83 26.06
CA GLU A 422 -5.66 0.44 25.58
C GLU A 422 -4.58 0.90 26.57
N GLU A 423 -3.35 1.11 26.10
CA GLU A 423 -2.34 1.82 26.87
C GLU A 423 -2.63 3.34 26.82
N PRO A 424 -2.58 4.05 27.95
CA PRO A 424 -2.64 5.50 27.96
C PRO A 424 -1.32 6.08 27.43
N ILE A 425 -1.43 6.90 26.38
CA ILE A 425 -0.34 7.70 25.83
C ILE A 425 0.15 8.67 26.91
N CYS A 426 1.32 8.38 27.49
CA CYS A 426 2.09 9.35 28.25
C CYS A 426 2.60 10.45 27.31
N SER A 427 2.05 11.65 27.46
CA SER A 427 2.53 12.88 26.86
C SER A 427 3.86 13.30 27.49
N TYR A 428 4.97 12.94 26.84
CA TYR A 428 6.26 13.55 27.11
C TYR A 428 6.33 14.92 26.44
N ASN A 429 6.31 15.98 27.24
CA ASN A 429 6.71 17.33 26.84
C ASN A 429 8.21 17.33 26.51
N LEU A 430 8.54 17.18 25.23
CA LEU A 430 9.86 17.52 24.70
C LEU A 430 9.93 19.05 24.53
N GLY A 431 10.59 19.70 25.49
CA GLY A 431 11.02 21.09 25.37
C GLY A 431 12.03 21.22 24.23
N ILE A 432 11.61 21.87 23.15
CA ILE A 432 12.47 22.25 22.03
C ILE A 432 13.27 23.49 22.47
N PRO A 433 14.62 23.46 22.46
CA PRO A 433 15.41 24.67 22.66
C PRO A 433 15.29 25.59 21.43
N PRO A 434 15.28 26.93 21.62
CA PRO A 434 15.13 27.88 20.52
C PRO A 434 16.37 27.86 19.61
N PHE A 435 16.16 27.53 18.34
CA PHE A 435 17.13 27.72 17.28
C PHE A 435 17.26 29.22 16.98
N HIS A 436 18.37 29.82 17.38
CA HIS A 436 18.77 31.16 16.94
C HIS A 436 19.10 31.14 15.45
N GLN A 437 18.23 31.73 14.63
CA GLN A 437 18.47 31.95 13.21
C GLN A 437 19.26 33.25 13.04
N HIS A 438 20.58 33.15 12.86
CA HIS A 438 21.40 34.25 12.39
C HIS A 438 21.10 34.49 10.90
N ILE A 439 20.23 35.47 10.64
CA ILE A 439 20.06 36.05 9.29
C ILE A 439 21.26 36.97 9.05
N ALA A 440 22.22 36.49 8.27
CA ALA A 440 23.23 37.35 7.65
C ALA A 440 22.56 38.12 6.51
N GLN A 441 22.21 39.38 6.75
CA GLN A 441 21.88 40.34 5.69
C GLN A 441 23.15 40.65 4.90
N ASN A 442 23.26 40.10 3.70
CA ASN A 442 24.23 40.56 2.72
C ASN A 442 23.75 41.91 2.16
N GLY A 443 24.53 42.96 2.42
CA GLY A 443 24.35 44.28 1.85
C GLY A 443 24.69 44.31 0.36
N GLU A 444 23.78 44.86 -0.44
CA GLU A 444 24.06 45.34 -1.79
C GLU A 444 25.00 46.57 -1.74
N PRO A 445 26.08 46.60 -2.52
CA PRO A 445 26.79 47.84 -2.79
C PRO A 445 26.12 48.57 -3.95
N THR A 446 25.58 49.74 -3.63
CA THR A 446 25.27 50.83 -4.55
C THR A 446 26.48 51.14 -5.44
N ARG A 447 26.27 51.17 -6.77
CA ARG A 447 27.10 51.98 -7.68
C ARG A 447 26.26 52.67 -8.75
N ARG A 448 26.73 53.91 -8.97
CA ARG A 448 26.26 54.99 -9.83
C ARG A 448 26.19 54.64 -11.31
#